data_AF-A0A938IN35-F1
#
_entry.id   AF-A0A938IN35-F1
#
_cell.length_a   1.000
_cell.length_b   1.000
_cell.length_c   1.000
_cell.angle_alpha   90.00
_cell.angle_beta   90.00
_cell.angle_gamma   90.00
#
_symmetry.space_group_name_H-M   'P 1'
#
loop_
_entity.id
_entity.type
_entity.pdbx_description
1 polymer ?
#
loop_
_entity_poly.entity_id
_entity_poly.type
_entity_poly.pdbx_seq_one_letter_code
_entity_poly.pdbx_strand_id
1 'polypeptide(L)'
;MSVTAFFEKFMGLQQQKVQATVASYRELVAGIATGEEPNPAEVERLLANAGKLVDDLRHDVERYQHRMALKAMIHSLPRMEAERREIDSQIAAADRVLEAAEKQHDDTTAPLYASRHELDLAIADASRASAELMQTCDDADLRRELDELNTEARRLDEQHRSQADRAIYMEEKARSEHQRAERELTLGDTEARREVAERYRKEADSARREAKRLEKAQADLAKRREQLEARMRQA
;
A
#
# COMPACT_ATOMS: atom_id res chain seq x y z
N MET A 1 -41.37 -44.41 -69.21
CA MET A 1 -41.09 -43.71 -67.93
C MET A 1 -42.42 -43.21 -67.39
N SER A 2 -42.78 -43.57 -66.15
CA SER A 2 -43.99 -43.01 -65.54
C SER A 2 -43.76 -41.53 -65.24
N VAL A 3 -44.83 -40.74 -65.31
CA VAL A 3 -44.81 -39.30 -64.97
C VAL A 3 -44.22 -39.09 -63.56
N THR A 4 -44.47 -40.03 -62.63
CA THR A 4 -43.88 -40.06 -61.29
C THR A 4 -42.35 -40.15 -61.27
N ALA A 5 -41.72 -41.01 -62.09
CA ALA A 5 -40.26 -41.15 -62.13
C ALA A 5 -39.54 -39.90 -62.68
N PHE A 6 -40.21 -39.15 -63.56
CA PHE A 6 -39.69 -37.86 -64.05
C PHE A 6 -39.71 -36.80 -62.95
N PHE A 7 -40.81 -36.67 -62.21
CA PHE A 7 -40.92 -35.70 -61.10
C PHE A 7 -39.97 -36.03 -59.95
N GLU A 8 -39.78 -37.30 -59.60
CA GLU A 8 -38.79 -37.69 -58.57
C GLU A 8 -37.35 -37.32 -58.97
N LYS A 9 -36.95 -37.61 -60.21
CA LYS A 9 -35.63 -37.23 -60.73
C LYS A 9 -35.47 -35.71 -60.81
N PHE A 10 -36.52 -35.00 -61.20
CA PHE A 10 -36.54 -33.54 -61.24
C PHE A 10 -36.42 -32.92 -59.84
N MET A 11 -37.17 -33.44 -58.86
CA MET A 11 -37.06 -32.99 -57.45
C MET A 11 -35.68 -33.26 -56.86
N GLY A 12 -35.07 -34.41 -57.14
CA GLY A 12 -33.71 -34.73 -56.69
C GLY A 12 -32.66 -33.76 -57.26
N LEU A 13 -32.74 -33.47 -58.57
CA LEU A 13 -31.87 -32.49 -59.22
C LEU A 13 -32.10 -31.07 -58.68
N GLN A 14 -33.36 -30.71 -58.39
CA GLN A 14 -33.71 -29.43 -57.80
C GLN A 14 -33.15 -29.28 -56.38
N GLN A 15 -33.23 -30.32 -55.54
CA GLN A 15 -32.63 -30.33 -54.20
C GLN A 15 -31.11 -30.21 -54.24
N GLN A 16 -30.45 -30.95 -55.15
CA GLN A 16 -29.00 -30.84 -55.35
C GLN A 16 -28.59 -29.44 -55.78
N LYS A 17 -29.34 -28.83 -56.71
CA LYS A 17 -29.10 -27.44 -57.15
C LYS A 17 -29.23 -26.45 -55.99
N VAL A 18 -30.28 -26.58 -55.17
CA VAL A 18 -30.47 -25.71 -53.99
C VAL A 18 -29.33 -25.88 -52.98
N GLN A 19 -28.92 -27.11 -52.69
CA GLN A 19 -27.79 -27.38 -51.79
C GLN A 19 -26.48 -26.81 -52.32
N ALA A 20 -26.20 -26.97 -53.62
CA ALA A 20 -25.02 -26.41 -54.27
C ALA A 20 -25.03 -24.88 -54.21
N THR A 21 -26.16 -24.23 -54.51
CA THR A 21 -26.31 -22.76 -54.40
C THR A 21 -26.05 -22.27 -52.97
N VAL A 22 -26.58 -22.97 -51.96
CA VAL A 22 -26.36 -22.61 -50.55
C VAL A 22 -24.89 -22.80 -50.15
N ALA A 23 -24.23 -23.85 -50.63
CA ALA A 23 -22.81 -24.09 -50.37
C ALA A 23 -21.94 -23.00 -51.02
N SER A 24 -22.15 -22.72 -52.31
CA SER A 24 -21.43 -21.65 -53.02
C SER A 24 -21.66 -20.28 -52.40
N TYR A 25 -22.88 -19.98 -51.91
CA TYR A 25 -23.14 -18.73 -51.20
C TYR A 25 -22.35 -18.64 -49.87
N ARG A 26 -22.24 -19.74 -49.12
CA ARG A 26 -21.43 -19.78 -47.89
C ARG A 26 -19.94 -19.63 -48.18
N GLU A 27 -19.45 -20.25 -49.26
CA GLU A 27 -18.07 -20.09 -49.73
C GLU A 27 -17.79 -18.65 -50.12
N LEU A 28 -18.70 -18.00 -50.85
CA LEU A 28 -18.60 -16.57 -51.17
C LEU A 28 -18.53 -15.71 -49.91
N VAL A 29 -19.43 -15.92 -48.95
CA VAL A 29 -19.43 -15.21 -47.66
C VAL A 29 -18.11 -15.42 -46.93
N ALA A 30 -17.60 -16.65 -46.88
CA ALA A 30 -16.34 -16.98 -46.23
C ALA A 30 -15.15 -16.30 -46.93
N GLY A 31 -15.09 -16.36 -48.27
CA GLY A 31 -14.05 -15.75 -49.09
C GLY A 31 -13.98 -14.23 -48.89
N ILE A 32 -15.12 -13.54 -49.01
CA ILE A 32 -15.22 -12.09 -48.75
C ILE A 32 -14.81 -11.79 -47.31
N ALA A 33 -15.29 -12.55 -46.33
CA ALA A 33 -14.96 -12.34 -44.93
C ALA A 33 -13.47 -12.47 -44.63
N THR A 34 -12.74 -13.29 -45.39
CA THR A 34 -11.29 -13.46 -45.30
C THR A 34 -10.47 -12.50 -46.19
N GLY A 35 -11.14 -11.61 -46.93
CA GLY A 35 -10.50 -10.58 -47.75
C GLY A 35 -10.32 -10.94 -49.23
N GLU A 36 -10.98 -11.99 -49.73
CA GLU A 36 -11.03 -12.26 -51.16
C GLU A 36 -11.98 -11.27 -51.87
N GLU A 37 -11.59 -10.80 -53.05
CA GLU A 37 -12.41 -9.91 -53.89
C GLU A 37 -13.07 -10.71 -55.02
N PRO A 38 -14.34 -11.13 -54.87
CA PRO A 38 -15.04 -11.90 -55.89
C PRO A 38 -15.51 -11.03 -57.05
N ASN A 39 -15.67 -11.63 -58.22
CA ASN A 39 -16.15 -10.95 -59.42
C ASN A 39 -17.61 -10.47 -59.23
N PRO A 40 -17.91 -9.15 -59.38
CA PRO A 40 -19.26 -8.60 -59.18
C PRO A 40 -20.35 -9.28 -60.00
N ALA A 41 -20.05 -9.68 -61.25
CA ALA A 41 -21.01 -10.33 -62.14
C ALA A 41 -21.34 -11.78 -61.73
N GLU A 42 -20.46 -12.41 -60.96
CA GLU A 42 -20.67 -13.75 -60.39
C GLU A 42 -21.42 -13.65 -59.06
N VAL A 43 -21.11 -12.64 -58.24
CA VAL A 43 -21.85 -12.31 -57.01
C VAL A 43 -23.31 -12.02 -57.32
N GLU A 44 -23.60 -11.15 -58.28
CA GLU A 44 -24.98 -10.80 -58.66
C GLU A 44 -25.79 -12.04 -59.11
N ARG A 45 -25.17 -12.90 -59.94
CA ARG A 45 -25.78 -14.17 -60.38
C ARG A 45 -26.03 -15.13 -59.22
N LEU A 46 -25.08 -15.25 -58.28
CA LEU A 46 -25.20 -16.14 -57.14
C LEU A 46 -26.26 -15.65 -56.13
N LEU A 47 -26.34 -14.34 -55.89
CA LEU A 47 -27.36 -13.71 -55.05
C LEU A 47 -28.76 -13.91 -55.64
N ALA A 48 -28.93 -13.69 -56.94
CA ALA A 48 -30.19 -13.94 -57.63
C ALA A 48 -30.61 -15.41 -57.54
N ASN A 49 -29.67 -16.34 -57.74
CA ASN A 49 -29.93 -17.78 -57.63
C ASN A 49 -30.25 -18.24 -56.19
N ALA A 50 -29.69 -17.56 -55.18
CA ALA A 50 -29.89 -17.85 -53.76
C ALA A 50 -31.11 -17.12 -53.17
N GLY A 51 -31.73 -16.19 -53.92
CA GLY A 51 -32.82 -15.35 -53.43
C GLY A 51 -32.38 -14.38 -52.33
N LYS A 52 -31.17 -13.83 -52.44
CA LYS A 52 -30.54 -12.95 -51.44
C LYS A 52 -30.30 -11.55 -51.98
N LEU A 53 -30.35 -10.56 -51.10
CA LEU A 53 -30.00 -9.18 -51.39
C LEU A 53 -28.55 -8.89 -51.02
N VAL A 54 -28.00 -7.78 -51.54
CA VAL A 54 -26.65 -7.31 -51.18
C VAL A 54 -26.54 -7.00 -49.68
N ASP A 55 -27.60 -6.45 -49.07
CA ASP A 55 -27.63 -6.22 -47.62
C ASP A 55 -27.59 -7.53 -46.81
N ASP A 56 -28.21 -8.61 -47.31
CA ASP A 56 -28.11 -9.93 -46.68
C ASP A 56 -26.67 -10.46 -46.75
N LEU A 57 -25.99 -10.27 -47.90
CA LEU A 57 -24.59 -10.63 -48.07
C LEU A 57 -23.69 -9.86 -47.10
N ARG A 58 -23.88 -8.55 -46.97
CA ARG A 58 -23.13 -7.72 -46.01
C ARG A 58 -23.32 -8.25 -44.58
N HIS A 59 -24.57 -8.48 -44.18
CA HIS A 59 -24.88 -9.00 -42.84
C HIS A 59 -24.27 -10.38 -42.59
N ASP A 60 -24.33 -11.28 -43.58
CA ASP A 60 -23.78 -12.62 -43.47
C ASP A 60 -22.25 -12.65 -43.40
N VAL A 61 -21.57 -11.74 -44.11
CA VAL A 61 -20.12 -11.51 -44.04
C VAL A 61 -19.72 -10.98 -42.65
N GLU A 62 -20.36 -9.93 -42.15
CA GLU A 62 -20.12 -9.38 -40.81
C GLU A 62 -20.30 -10.46 -39.72
N ARG A 63 -21.39 -11.23 -39.82
CA ARG A 63 -21.67 -12.35 -38.93
C ARG A 63 -20.60 -13.43 -38.99
N TYR A 64 -20.08 -13.74 -40.19
CA TYR A 64 -19.02 -14.73 -40.36
C TYR A 64 -17.70 -14.25 -39.74
N GLN A 65 -17.31 -12.99 -39.99
CA GLN A 65 -16.13 -12.36 -39.37
C GLN A 65 -16.22 -12.39 -37.84
N HIS A 66 -17.37 -12.00 -37.29
CA HIS A 66 -17.61 -12.07 -35.85
C HIS A 66 -17.47 -13.50 -35.29
N ARG A 67 -18.03 -14.49 -35.99
CA ARG A 67 -17.89 -15.91 -35.59
C ARG A 67 -16.45 -16.41 -35.68
N MET A 68 -15.65 -15.96 -36.64
CA MET A 68 -14.23 -16.30 -36.71
C MET A 68 -13.46 -15.74 -35.51
N ALA A 69 -13.71 -14.49 -35.14
CA ALA A 69 -13.09 -13.88 -33.96
C ALA A 69 -13.44 -14.65 -32.68
N LEU A 70 -14.72 -15.02 -32.50
CA LEU A 70 -15.16 -15.84 -31.36
C LEU A 70 -14.49 -17.23 -31.34
N LYS A 71 -14.36 -17.90 -32.49
CA LYS A 71 -13.65 -19.19 -32.59
C LYS A 71 -12.17 -19.05 -32.19
N ALA A 72 -11.51 -17.98 -32.61
CA ALA A 72 -10.12 -17.72 -32.23
C ALA A 72 -9.98 -17.53 -30.72
N MET A 73 -10.90 -16.78 -30.08
CA MET A 73 -10.93 -16.61 -28.62
C MET A 73 -11.15 -17.95 -27.90
N ILE A 74 -12.10 -18.77 -28.36
CA ILE A 74 -12.34 -20.11 -27.79
C ILE A 74 -11.09 -20.99 -27.95
N HIS A 75 -10.40 -20.91 -29.09
CA HIS A 75 -9.19 -21.67 -29.33
C HIS A 75 -8.03 -21.24 -28.40
N SER A 76 -7.99 -19.98 -27.97
CA SER A 76 -7.00 -19.51 -26.99
C SER A 76 -7.30 -19.90 -25.54
N LEU A 77 -8.54 -20.31 -25.22
CA LEU A 77 -8.98 -20.59 -23.86
C LEU A 77 -8.17 -21.67 -23.14
N PRO A 78 -7.83 -22.84 -23.74
CA PRO A 78 -7.05 -23.87 -23.06
C PRO A 78 -5.66 -23.39 -22.63
N ARG A 79 -5.02 -22.52 -23.44
CA ARG A 79 -3.72 -21.94 -23.10
C ARG A 79 -3.84 -21.00 -21.90
N MET A 80 -4.83 -20.11 -21.92
CA MET A 80 -5.09 -19.18 -20.80
C MET A 80 -5.44 -19.93 -19.51
N GLU A 81 -6.20 -21.02 -19.60
CA GLU A 81 -6.50 -21.88 -18.43
C GLU A 81 -5.25 -22.57 -17.89
N ALA A 82 -4.35 -23.04 -18.76
CA ALA A 82 -3.08 -23.63 -18.35
C ALA A 82 -2.18 -22.60 -17.67
N GLU A 83 -2.03 -21.41 -18.27
CA GLU A 83 -1.29 -20.29 -17.69
C GLU A 83 -1.86 -19.89 -16.32
N ARG A 84 -3.19 -19.80 -16.21
CA ARG A 84 -3.85 -19.51 -14.93
C ARG A 84 -3.54 -20.57 -13.86
N ARG A 85 -3.63 -21.86 -14.19
CA ARG A 85 -3.32 -22.94 -13.24
C ARG A 85 -1.88 -22.92 -12.78
N GLU A 86 -0.95 -22.58 -13.67
CA GLU A 86 0.46 -22.43 -13.32
C GLU A 86 0.66 -21.26 -12.34
N ILE A 87 0.04 -20.11 -12.62
CA ILE A 87 0.07 -18.95 -11.71
C ILE A 87 -0.54 -19.32 -10.34
N ASP A 88 -1.71 -19.98 -10.33
CA ASP A 88 -2.38 -20.40 -9.09
C ASP A 88 -1.47 -21.36 -8.27
N SER A 89 -0.73 -22.25 -8.95
CA SER A 89 0.25 -23.15 -8.30
C SER A 89 1.44 -22.39 -7.70
N GLN A 90 1.96 -21.38 -8.40
CA GLN A 90 3.06 -20.55 -7.90
C GLN A 90 2.63 -19.72 -6.67
N ILE A 91 1.41 -19.16 -6.69
CA ILE A 91 0.83 -18.46 -5.54
C ILE A 91 0.73 -19.41 -4.35
N ALA A 92 0.13 -20.59 -4.54
CA ALA A 92 -0.03 -21.57 -3.47
C ALA A 92 1.32 -22.06 -2.89
N ALA A 93 2.38 -22.13 -3.70
CA ALA A 93 3.72 -22.47 -3.23
C ALA A 93 4.32 -21.33 -2.39
N ALA A 94 4.15 -20.08 -2.82
CA ALA A 94 4.63 -18.91 -2.07
C ALA A 94 3.91 -18.77 -0.72
N ASP A 95 2.59 -18.97 -0.69
CA ASP A 95 1.78 -18.88 0.53
C ASP A 95 2.24 -19.90 1.60
N ARG A 96 2.59 -21.12 1.19
CA ARG A 96 3.14 -22.14 2.12
C ARG A 96 4.48 -21.72 2.71
N VAL A 97 5.32 -21.05 1.93
CA VAL A 97 6.62 -20.55 2.42
C VAL A 97 6.39 -19.43 3.43
N LEU A 98 5.45 -18.54 3.15
CA LEU A 98 5.08 -17.45 4.06
C LEU A 98 4.53 -18.01 5.38
N GLU A 99 3.56 -18.92 5.32
CA GLU A 99 2.95 -19.55 6.51
C GLU A 99 4.01 -20.23 7.39
N ALA A 100 4.96 -20.95 6.78
CA ALA A 100 6.06 -21.58 7.51
C ALA A 100 6.99 -20.55 8.17
N ALA A 101 7.27 -19.44 7.48
CA ALA A 101 8.12 -18.36 8.01
C ALA A 101 7.44 -17.62 9.17
N GLU A 102 6.15 -17.33 9.06
CA GLU A 102 5.34 -16.73 10.13
C GLU A 102 5.30 -17.64 11.36
N LYS A 103 5.03 -18.93 11.17
CA LYS A 103 5.08 -19.90 12.27
C LYS A 103 6.45 -19.94 12.94
N GLN A 104 7.53 -20.00 12.15
CA GLN A 104 8.89 -19.99 12.70
C GLN A 104 9.18 -18.70 13.48
N HIS A 105 8.73 -17.56 12.98
CA HIS A 105 8.83 -16.28 13.69
C HIS A 105 8.12 -16.34 15.04
N ASP A 106 6.88 -16.81 15.07
CA ASP A 106 6.08 -16.88 16.29
C ASP A 106 6.67 -17.86 17.30
N ASP A 107 7.06 -19.05 16.85
CA ASP A 107 7.73 -20.07 17.68
C ASP A 107 9.05 -19.54 18.28
N THR A 108 9.77 -18.67 17.55
CA THR A 108 11.02 -18.06 18.01
C THR A 108 10.77 -16.89 18.96
N THR A 109 9.78 -16.05 18.68
CA THR A 109 9.58 -14.78 19.40
C THR A 109 8.69 -14.92 20.63
N ALA A 110 7.73 -15.83 20.64
CA ALA A 110 6.87 -16.10 21.80
C ALA A 110 7.65 -16.35 23.11
N PRO A 111 8.66 -17.25 23.17
CA PRO A 111 9.43 -17.44 24.39
C PRO A 111 10.27 -16.22 24.78
N LEU A 112 10.73 -15.42 23.80
CA LEU A 112 11.46 -14.19 24.06
C LEU A 112 10.56 -13.12 24.69
N TYR A 113 9.33 -12.98 24.21
CA TYR A 113 8.35 -12.08 24.82
C TYR A 113 7.99 -12.49 26.24
N ALA A 114 7.77 -13.79 26.47
CA ALA A 114 7.54 -14.30 27.83
C ALA A 114 8.74 -14.01 28.75
N SER A 115 9.96 -14.32 28.32
CA SER A 115 11.18 -14.07 29.09
C SER A 115 11.38 -12.58 29.40
N ARG A 116 11.11 -11.72 28.41
CA ARG A 116 11.15 -10.27 28.61
C ARG A 116 10.13 -9.81 29.64
N HIS A 117 8.91 -10.33 29.60
CA HIS A 117 7.88 -9.97 30.56
C HIS A 117 8.28 -10.36 31.99
N GLU A 118 8.83 -11.56 32.18
CA GLU A 118 9.35 -11.99 33.48
C GLU A 118 10.47 -11.08 33.98
N LEU A 119 11.40 -10.68 33.11
CA LEU A 119 12.44 -9.72 33.45
C LEU A 119 11.87 -8.34 33.80
N ASP A 120 10.88 -7.85 33.06
CA ASP A 120 10.23 -6.57 33.33
C ASP A 120 9.56 -6.59 34.71
N LEU A 121 8.90 -7.70 35.08
CA LEU A 121 8.35 -7.90 36.43
C LEU A 121 9.45 -7.93 37.50
N ALA A 122 10.52 -8.69 37.28
CA ALA A 122 11.63 -8.78 38.24
C ALA A 122 12.33 -7.42 38.45
N ILE A 123 12.50 -6.63 37.38
CA ILE A 123 13.04 -5.26 37.44
C ILE A 123 12.09 -4.35 38.22
N ALA A 124 10.78 -4.45 37.99
CA ALA A 124 9.79 -3.68 38.73
C ALA A 124 9.81 -4.03 40.22
N ASP A 125 9.92 -5.31 40.56
CA ASP A 125 10.00 -5.79 41.94
C ASP A 125 11.28 -5.32 42.63
N ALA A 126 12.43 -5.45 41.97
CA ALA A 126 13.71 -4.94 42.46
C ALA A 126 13.68 -3.42 42.66
N SER A 127 13.03 -2.69 41.76
CA SER A 127 12.87 -1.23 41.89
C SER A 127 12.01 -0.85 43.10
N ARG A 128 10.92 -1.59 43.36
CA ARG A 128 10.09 -1.39 44.57
C ARG A 128 10.87 -1.70 45.84
N ALA A 129 11.58 -2.83 45.88
CA ALA A 129 12.42 -3.20 47.00
C ALA A 129 13.53 -2.16 47.27
N SER A 130 14.16 -1.62 46.21
CA SER A 130 15.13 -0.54 46.35
C SER A 130 14.49 0.72 46.92
N ALA A 131 13.29 1.10 46.47
CA ALA A 131 12.60 2.27 47.01
C ALA A 131 12.21 2.07 48.49
N GLU A 132 11.71 0.89 48.84
CA GLU A 132 11.40 0.53 50.23
C GLU A 132 12.65 0.61 51.10
N LEU A 133 13.77 0.03 50.66
CA LEU A 133 15.06 0.12 51.37
C LEU A 133 15.49 1.56 51.64
N MET A 134 15.35 2.46 50.66
CA MET A 134 15.67 3.88 50.86
C MET A 134 14.70 4.55 51.84
N GLN A 135 13.41 4.23 51.78
CA GLN A 135 12.38 4.80 52.66
C GLN A 135 12.54 4.33 54.12
N THR A 136 12.96 3.08 54.32
CA THR A 136 13.18 2.47 55.64
C THR A 136 14.59 2.67 56.18
N CYS A 137 15.45 3.46 55.51
CA CYS A 137 16.79 3.76 56.00
C CYS A 137 16.71 4.40 57.41
N ASP A 138 17.47 3.85 58.36
CA ASP A 138 17.44 4.28 59.76
C ASP A 138 18.03 5.69 59.96
N ASP A 139 18.96 6.08 59.08
CA ASP A 139 19.56 7.42 59.08
C ASP A 139 18.57 8.46 58.53
N ALA A 140 18.03 9.28 59.43
CA ALA A 140 17.08 10.33 59.10
C ALA A 140 17.69 11.46 58.25
N ASP A 141 19.00 11.73 58.39
CA ASP A 141 19.67 12.78 57.62
C ASP A 141 19.85 12.35 56.15
N LEU A 142 20.21 11.08 55.91
CA LEU A 142 20.30 10.55 54.55
C LEU A 142 18.96 10.54 53.81
N ARG A 143 17.87 10.20 54.52
CA ARG A 143 16.52 10.27 53.93
C ARG A 143 16.11 11.70 53.58
N ARG A 144 16.40 12.66 54.46
CA ARG A 144 16.13 14.09 54.18
C ARG A 144 16.93 14.57 52.97
N GLU A 145 18.22 14.23 52.89
CA GLU A 145 19.07 14.57 51.74
C GLU A 145 18.52 13.97 50.44
N LEU A 146 18.01 12.72 50.47
CA LEU A 146 17.40 12.08 49.31
C LEU A 146 16.11 12.79 48.87
N ASP A 147 15.25 13.18 49.81
CA ASP A 147 14.02 13.93 49.53
C ASP A 147 14.30 15.32 48.93
N GLU A 148 15.34 16.00 49.43
CA GLU A 148 15.83 17.27 48.88
C GLU A 148 16.30 17.10 47.44
N LEU A 149 17.15 16.10 47.17
CA LEU A 149 17.62 15.78 45.80
C LEU A 149 16.47 15.40 44.87
N ASN A 150 15.48 14.64 45.35
CA ASN A 150 14.29 14.29 44.56
C ASN A 150 13.43 15.52 44.22
N THR A 151 13.31 16.46 45.16
CA THR A 151 12.59 17.72 44.93
C THR A 151 13.33 18.60 43.92
N GLU A 152 14.66 18.69 44.03
CA GLU A 152 15.49 19.40 43.05
C GLU A 152 15.40 18.78 41.66
N ALA A 153 15.41 17.44 41.56
CA ALA A 153 15.26 16.73 40.29
C ALA A 153 13.94 17.05 39.60
N ARG A 154 12.81 17.00 40.34
CA ARG A 154 11.49 17.37 39.79
C ARG A 154 11.47 18.80 39.28
N ARG A 155 12.09 19.73 40.00
CA ARG A 155 12.18 21.13 39.61
C ARG A 155 12.99 21.31 38.32
N LEU A 156 14.15 20.64 38.22
CA LEU A 156 14.97 20.69 37.01
C LEU A 156 14.25 20.07 35.80
N ASP A 157 13.53 18.97 35.99
CA ASP A 157 12.71 18.33 34.96
C ASP A 157 11.61 19.25 34.43
N GLU A 158 10.88 19.91 35.32
CA GLU A 158 9.84 20.87 34.95
C GLU A 158 10.42 22.06 34.18
N GLN A 159 11.54 22.62 34.67
CA GLN A 159 12.25 23.70 33.99
C GLN A 159 12.77 23.28 32.63
N HIS A 160 13.34 22.07 32.51
CA HIS A 160 13.84 21.53 31.26
C HIS A 160 12.71 21.40 30.24
N ARG A 161 11.59 20.77 30.63
CA ARG A 161 10.40 20.64 29.78
C ARG A 161 9.88 22.00 29.34
N SER A 162 9.74 22.94 30.27
CA SER A 162 9.30 24.31 29.96
C SER A 162 10.20 25.00 28.94
N GLN A 163 11.53 24.86 29.04
CA GLN A 163 12.47 25.45 28.08
C GLN A 163 12.46 24.71 26.73
N ALA A 164 12.33 23.39 26.73
CA ALA A 164 12.21 22.60 25.51
C ALA A 164 10.93 22.94 24.73
N ASP A 165 9.79 22.99 25.42
CA ASP A 165 8.50 23.38 24.84
C ASP A 165 8.53 24.82 24.33
N ARG A 166 9.15 25.73 25.09
CA ARG A 166 9.36 27.12 24.66
C ARG A 166 10.20 27.18 23.39
N ALA A 167 11.26 26.39 23.28
CA ALA A 167 12.10 26.35 22.08
C ALA A 167 11.32 25.91 20.85
N ILE A 168 10.51 24.85 20.98
CA ILE A 168 9.65 24.34 19.89
C ILE A 168 8.64 25.41 19.48
N TYR A 169 7.92 25.99 20.44
CA TYR A 169 6.93 27.02 20.18
C TYR A 169 7.53 28.24 19.45
N MET A 170 8.70 28.72 19.89
CA MET A 170 9.36 29.86 19.26
C MET A 170 9.87 29.53 17.85
N GLU A 171 10.33 28.31 17.61
CA GLU A 171 10.73 27.86 16.27
C GLU A 171 9.53 27.78 15.31
N GLU A 172 8.39 27.29 15.77
CA GLU A 172 7.14 27.29 14.99
C GLU A 172 6.69 28.72 14.66
N LYS A 173 6.79 29.65 15.62
CA LYS A 173 6.52 31.08 15.38
C LYS A 173 7.48 31.69 14.36
N ALA A 174 8.77 31.41 14.48
CA ALA A 174 9.78 31.85 13.53
C ALA A 174 9.46 31.36 12.11
N ARG A 175 9.12 30.07 11.97
CA ARG A 175 8.74 29.46 10.69
C ARG A 175 7.46 30.09 10.12
N SER A 176 6.45 30.30 10.94
CA SER A 176 5.20 30.93 10.53
C SER A 176 5.41 32.36 10.04
N GLU A 177 6.25 33.16 10.72
CA GLU A 177 6.54 34.53 10.29
C GLU A 177 7.40 34.56 9.02
N HIS A 178 8.31 33.60 8.86
CA HIS A 178 9.07 33.44 7.62
C HIS A 178 8.16 33.13 6.42
N GLN A 179 7.23 32.18 6.58
CA GLN A 179 6.24 31.84 5.54
C GLN A 179 5.29 33.00 5.23
N ARG A 180 4.97 33.84 6.22
CA ARG A 180 4.17 35.05 5.98
C ARG A 180 4.97 36.09 5.20
N ALA A 181 6.25 36.28 5.52
CA ALA A 181 7.12 37.17 4.78
C ALA A 181 7.24 36.76 3.30
N GLU A 182 7.28 35.46 2.99
CA GLU A 182 7.31 34.96 1.60
C GLU A 182 6.05 35.27 0.78
N ARG A 183 4.92 35.51 1.45
CA ARG A 183 3.62 35.80 0.80
C ARG A 183 3.30 37.30 0.73
N GLU A 184 4.11 38.13 1.37
CA GLU A 184 3.90 39.58 1.45
C GLU A 184 4.34 40.26 0.14
N LEU A 185 3.59 41.28 -0.30
CA LEU A 185 3.80 41.92 -1.61
C LEU A 185 4.73 43.15 -1.53
N THR A 186 4.90 43.71 -0.34
CA THR A 186 5.66 44.92 -0.06
C THR A 186 7.01 44.57 0.59
N LEU A 187 8.08 45.16 0.08
CA LEU A 187 9.45 44.91 0.57
C LEU A 187 9.61 45.29 2.05
N GLY A 188 9.03 46.42 2.48
CA GLY A 188 9.12 46.87 3.87
C GLY A 188 8.44 45.92 4.86
N ASP A 189 7.27 45.39 4.53
CA ASP A 189 6.55 44.43 5.39
C ASP A 189 7.22 43.05 5.38
N THR A 190 7.82 42.67 4.25
CA THR A 190 8.66 41.46 4.14
C THR A 190 9.86 41.52 5.09
N GLU A 191 10.59 42.64 5.10
CA GLU A 191 11.75 42.85 5.97
C GLU A 191 11.34 42.87 7.45
N ALA A 192 10.28 43.58 7.81
CA ALA A 192 9.77 43.62 9.17
C ALA A 192 9.38 42.22 9.69
N ARG A 193 8.73 41.40 8.88
CA ARG A 193 8.37 40.01 9.25
C ARG A 193 9.60 39.11 9.37
N ARG A 194 10.61 39.27 8.52
CA ARG A 194 11.89 38.54 8.63
C ARG A 194 12.63 38.90 9.93
N GLU A 195 12.62 40.16 10.33
CA GLU A 195 13.19 40.56 11.62
C GLU A 195 12.48 39.92 12.82
N VAL A 196 11.14 39.85 12.78
CA VAL A 196 10.35 39.18 13.82
C VAL A 196 10.65 37.67 13.84
N ALA A 197 10.73 37.02 12.68
CA ALA A 197 11.12 35.61 12.58
C ALA A 197 12.52 35.35 13.17
N GLU A 198 13.48 36.23 12.91
CA GLU A 198 14.83 36.14 13.47
C GLU A 198 14.87 36.36 14.99
N ARG A 199 14.01 37.23 15.54
CA ARG A 199 13.86 37.37 17.00
C ARG A 199 13.36 36.07 17.62
N TYR A 200 12.30 35.47 17.06
CA TYR A 200 11.79 34.19 17.52
C TYR A 200 12.83 33.07 17.41
N ARG A 201 13.63 33.04 16.33
CA ARG A 201 14.74 32.07 16.18
C ARG A 201 15.79 32.23 17.28
N LYS A 202 16.21 33.48 17.57
CA LYS A 202 17.16 33.76 18.66
C LYS A 202 16.61 33.35 20.02
N GLU A 203 15.32 33.57 20.28
CA GLU A 203 14.67 33.12 21.51
C GLU A 203 14.61 31.58 21.61
N ALA A 204 14.30 30.89 20.50
CA ALA A 204 14.32 29.43 20.45
C ALA A 204 15.72 28.89 20.75
N ASP A 205 16.77 29.46 20.16
CA ASP A 205 18.16 29.05 20.41
C ASP A 205 18.60 29.31 21.85
N SER A 206 18.16 30.42 22.45
CA SER A 206 18.40 30.71 23.87
C SER A 206 17.74 29.66 24.77
N ALA A 207 16.47 29.33 24.50
CA ALA A 207 15.74 28.31 25.24
C ALA A 207 16.38 26.91 25.10
N ARG A 208 16.87 26.53 23.90
CA ARG A 208 17.63 25.27 23.69
C ARG A 208 18.92 25.22 24.49
N ARG A 209 19.67 26.32 24.54
CA ARG A 209 20.91 26.39 25.34
C ARG A 209 20.62 26.22 26.82
N GLU A 210 19.51 26.79 27.30
CA GLU A 210 19.10 26.65 28.69
C GLU A 210 18.60 25.23 29.00
N ALA A 211 17.80 24.63 28.11
CA ALA A 211 17.42 23.22 28.21
C ALA A 211 18.65 22.31 28.30
N LYS A 212 19.66 22.53 27.44
CA LYS A 212 20.91 21.75 27.49
C LYS A 212 21.72 21.97 28.77
N ARG A 213 21.66 23.16 29.38
CA ARG A 213 22.28 23.42 30.70
C ARG A 213 21.55 22.65 31.80
N LEU A 214 20.22 22.66 31.75
CA LEU A 214 19.38 21.91 32.70
C LEU A 214 19.58 20.40 32.56
N GLU A 215 19.73 19.89 31.34
CA GLU A 215 20.07 18.48 31.07
C GLU A 215 21.39 18.09 31.73
N LYS A 216 22.42 18.94 31.63
CA LYS A 216 23.69 18.72 32.32
C LYS A 216 23.50 18.74 33.85
N ALA A 217 22.73 19.68 34.38
CA ALA A 217 22.45 19.77 35.81
C ALA A 217 21.70 18.52 36.32
N GLN A 218 20.74 18.00 35.55
CA GLN A 218 20.05 16.73 35.84
C GLN A 218 21.03 15.56 35.89
N ALA A 219 21.97 15.47 34.94
CA ALA A 219 22.97 14.41 34.91
C ALA A 219 23.92 14.48 36.12
N ASP A 220 24.32 15.68 36.54
CA ASP A 220 25.16 15.86 37.72
C ASP A 220 24.39 15.57 39.03
N LEU A 221 23.11 15.94 39.09
CA LEU A 221 22.22 15.61 40.22
C LEU A 221 21.97 14.09 40.31
N ALA A 222 21.78 13.41 39.19
CA ALA A 222 21.62 11.96 39.14
C ALA A 222 22.83 11.22 39.71
N LYS A 223 24.05 11.68 39.41
CA LYS A 223 25.29 11.12 40.01
C LYS A 223 25.34 11.32 41.53
N ARG A 224 24.95 12.49 42.03
CA ARG A 224 24.89 12.75 43.49
C ARG A 224 23.87 11.84 44.17
N ARG A 225 22.71 11.68 43.55
CA ARG A 225 21.67 10.77 44.03
C ARG A 225 22.16 9.32 44.07
N GLU A 226 22.84 8.85 43.02
CA GLU A 226 23.41 7.51 42.98
C GLU A 226 24.43 7.28 44.10
N GLN A 227 25.30 8.26 44.36
CA GLN A 227 26.26 8.21 45.47
C GLN A 227 25.57 8.17 46.83
N LEU A 228 24.48 8.93 47.00
CA LEU A 228 23.70 8.92 48.24
C LEU A 228 22.97 7.57 48.43
N GLU A 229 22.31 7.06 47.39
CA GLU A 229 21.66 5.74 47.43
C GLU A 229 22.68 4.62 47.72
N ALA A 230 23.91 4.72 47.21
CA ALA A 230 24.98 3.77 47.53
C ALA A 230 25.39 3.82 49.02
N ARG A 231 25.44 5.02 49.62
CA ARG A 231 25.68 5.17 51.08
C ARG A 231 24.52 4.59 51.88
N MET A 232 23.27 4.85 51.47
CA MET A 232 22.07 4.31 52.13
C MET A 232 21.98 2.78 52.07
N ARG A 233 22.52 2.13 51.03
CA ARG A 233 22.60 0.66 50.95
C ARG A 233 23.64 0.05 51.91
N GLN A 234 24.57 0.86 52.40
CA GLN A 234 25.65 0.42 53.30
C GLN A 234 25.41 0.78 54.77
N ALA A 235 24.43 1.65 55.04
CA ALA A 235 24.01 2.08 56.37
C ALA A 235 22.99 1.12 56.96
#